data_AF-A0A6M5IWH5-F1
#
_entry.id   AF-A0A6M5IWH5-F1
#
_cell.length_a   1.000
_cell.length_b   1.000
_cell.length_c   1.000
_cell.angle_alpha   90.00
_cell.angle_beta   90.00
_cell.angle_gamma   90.00
#
_symmetry.space_group_name_H-M   'P 1'
#
loop_
_entity.id
_entity.type
_entity.pdbx_description
1 polymer ?
#
loop_
_entity_poly.entity_id
_entity_poly.type
_entity_poly.pdbx_seq_one_letter_code
_entity_poly.pdbx_strand_id
1 'polypeptide(L)'
;MKVNYLGPSGDRESTVRKRENRRLAARTPLGDSSITRPGKRLRVGPEGIGGTLNSDGTMDWAGIVRFIGEFFQTGPSVFDGSVSITGADGTLTVTAETTLGGATQITSTLDVTAGTRLRGATTQEADFTVTAGGRIILTGTIPLVMQNGVLTFASGGELQGFAAGLRMAANNAAVTAVDGLASMQAGSTVLAVLPAGIIATGDVGTTGDVEVGGALKNPGIDTVTGVTSNVYFDNASKSFKLII
;
A
#
# COMPACT_ATOMS: atom_id res chain seq x y z
N MET A 1 -53.08 97.82 -14.49
CA MET A 1 -53.27 96.46 -13.95
C MET A 1 -52.05 95.63 -14.36
N LYS A 2 -51.09 95.40 -13.45
CA LYS A 2 -49.88 94.61 -13.74
C LYS A 2 -50.13 93.17 -13.27
N VAL A 3 -50.16 92.23 -14.21
CA VAL A 3 -50.25 90.80 -13.93
C VAL A 3 -48.84 90.27 -13.75
N ASN A 4 -48.47 89.92 -12.52
CA ASN A 4 -47.21 89.23 -12.24
C ASN A 4 -47.40 87.73 -12.51
N TYR A 5 -46.75 87.22 -13.55
CA TYR A 5 -46.62 85.79 -13.81
C TYR A 5 -45.68 85.15 -12.80
N LEU A 6 -46.22 84.37 -11.87
CA LEU A 6 -45.48 83.41 -11.06
C LEU A 6 -45.14 82.21 -11.97
N GLY A 7 -43.93 82.20 -12.54
CA GLY A 7 -43.39 81.06 -13.26
C GLY A 7 -43.11 79.86 -12.35
N PRO A 8 -43.06 78.63 -12.90
CA PRO A 8 -43.04 77.38 -12.13
C PRO A 8 -41.68 77.17 -11.46
N SER A 9 -41.51 77.66 -10.23
CA SER A 9 -40.28 77.46 -9.45
C SER A 9 -40.17 76.05 -8.83
N GLY A 10 -41.27 75.32 -8.71
CA GLY A 10 -41.31 74.00 -8.04
C GLY A 10 -40.60 72.88 -8.79
N ASP A 11 -40.62 72.88 -10.13
CA ASP A 11 -40.05 71.77 -10.92
C ASP A 11 -38.52 71.80 -10.97
N ARG A 12 -37.93 72.99 -11.06
CA ARG A 12 -36.47 73.17 -11.05
C ARG A 12 -35.88 72.77 -9.72
N GLU A 13 -36.54 73.10 -8.62
CA GLU A 13 -36.09 72.74 -7.29
C GLU A 13 -36.15 71.21 -7.06
N SER A 14 -37.18 70.54 -7.58
CA SER A 14 -37.29 69.08 -7.51
C SER A 14 -36.19 68.36 -8.31
N THR A 15 -35.78 68.93 -9.46
CA THR A 15 -34.74 68.34 -10.31
C THR A 15 -33.36 68.55 -9.73
N VAL A 16 -33.11 69.74 -9.15
CA VAL A 16 -31.87 70.06 -8.46
C VAL A 16 -31.71 69.17 -7.23
N ARG A 17 -32.75 69.04 -6.38
CA ARG A 17 -32.72 68.15 -5.21
C ARG A 17 -32.52 66.68 -5.59
N LYS A 18 -33.12 66.21 -6.69
CA LYS A 18 -32.88 64.84 -7.20
C LYS A 18 -31.45 64.63 -7.68
N ARG A 19 -30.85 65.61 -8.35
CA ARG A 19 -29.44 65.55 -8.78
C ARG A 19 -28.49 65.60 -7.58
N GLU A 20 -28.80 66.42 -6.60
CA GLU A 20 -28.02 66.56 -5.38
C GLU A 20 -28.09 65.31 -4.50
N ASN A 21 -29.27 64.71 -4.33
CA ASN A 21 -29.42 63.42 -3.64
C ASN A 21 -28.70 62.28 -4.36
N ARG A 22 -28.70 62.25 -5.71
CA ARG A 22 -27.86 61.27 -6.45
C ARG A 22 -26.38 61.53 -6.26
N ARG A 23 -25.97 62.80 -6.21
CA ARG A 23 -24.57 63.18 -5.97
C ARG A 23 -24.11 62.84 -4.55
N LEU A 24 -24.99 63.01 -3.55
CA LEU A 24 -24.74 62.65 -2.15
C LEU A 24 -24.71 61.12 -1.98
N ALA A 25 -25.68 60.40 -2.55
CA ALA A 25 -25.69 58.93 -2.52
C ALA A 25 -24.49 58.29 -3.22
N ALA A 26 -23.89 58.97 -4.21
CA ALA A 26 -22.69 58.51 -4.89
C ALA A 26 -21.38 58.91 -4.18
N ARG A 27 -21.42 59.72 -3.11
CA ARG A 27 -20.24 60.33 -2.48
C ARG A 27 -20.19 60.27 -0.95
N THR A 28 -21.06 59.53 -0.27
CA THR A 28 -20.82 59.21 1.14
C THR A 28 -20.00 57.92 1.21
N PRO A 29 -18.66 57.98 1.22
CA PRO A 29 -17.90 56.84 1.69
C PRO A 29 -18.43 56.50 3.08
N LEU A 30 -18.78 55.24 3.28
CA LEU A 30 -19.14 54.69 4.57
C LEU A 30 -17.89 54.55 5.44
N GLY A 31 -17.13 55.65 5.61
CA GLY A 31 -16.05 55.70 6.58
C GLY A 31 -16.65 55.48 7.97
N ASP A 32 -16.13 54.49 8.69
CA ASP A 32 -16.56 54.11 10.05
C ASP A 32 -18.03 53.71 10.21
N SER A 33 -18.71 53.34 9.11
CA SER A 33 -20.09 52.86 9.20
C SER A 33 -20.13 51.40 9.64
N SER A 34 -20.94 51.11 10.66
CA SER A 34 -21.15 49.75 11.16
C SER A 34 -22.60 49.32 10.97
N ILE A 35 -22.79 48.04 10.59
CA ILE A 35 -24.09 47.38 10.61
C ILE A 35 -24.12 46.52 11.87
N THR A 36 -24.64 47.05 12.97
CA THR A 36 -24.54 46.40 14.30
C THR A 36 -25.80 45.66 14.74
N ARG A 37 -26.91 45.81 14.02
CA ARG A 37 -28.20 45.20 14.40
C ARG A 37 -28.32 43.78 13.82
N PRO A 38 -28.60 42.75 14.65
CA PRO A 38 -28.92 41.42 14.16
C PRO A 38 -30.02 41.42 13.09
N GLY A 39 -29.87 40.58 12.07
CA GLY A 39 -30.84 40.45 10.96
C GLY A 39 -30.73 41.52 9.87
N LYS A 40 -29.86 42.53 10.02
CA LYS A 40 -29.50 43.42 8.91
C LYS A 40 -28.53 42.72 7.97
N ARG A 41 -28.67 42.96 6.67
CA ARG A 41 -27.87 42.35 5.61
C ARG A 41 -27.17 43.45 4.83
N LEU A 42 -25.86 43.29 4.60
CA LEU A 42 -25.17 44.02 3.55
C LEU A 42 -25.47 43.32 2.23
N ARG A 43 -26.09 44.03 1.29
CA ARG A 43 -26.23 43.58 -0.10
C ARG A 43 -25.36 44.48 -0.97
N VAL A 44 -24.48 43.86 -1.74
CA VAL A 44 -23.68 44.55 -2.75
C VAL A 44 -24.29 44.27 -4.11
N GLY A 45 -24.76 45.32 -4.79
CA GLY A 45 -25.42 45.23 -6.09
C GLY A 45 -26.94 44.99 -6.06
N PRO A 46 -27.62 45.06 -7.23
CA PRO A 46 -29.06 44.83 -7.36
C PRO A 46 -29.47 43.40 -7.02
N GLU A 47 -30.75 43.20 -6.71
CA GLU A 47 -31.31 41.87 -6.50
C GLU A 47 -31.21 40.99 -7.76
N GLY A 48 -30.74 39.75 -7.58
CA GLY A 48 -30.60 38.77 -8.67
C GLY A 48 -29.39 38.97 -9.59
N ILE A 49 -28.69 40.10 -9.52
CA ILE A 49 -27.59 40.44 -10.45
C ILE A 49 -26.21 40.25 -9.79
N GLY A 50 -26.16 40.22 -8.46
CA GLY A 50 -24.90 40.15 -7.71
C GLY A 50 -24.16 41.49 -7.69
N GLY A 51 -22.98 41.51 -7.05
CA GLY A 51 -22.12 42.68 -6.97
C GLY A 51 -20.74 42.32 -6.47
N THR A 52 -19.78 43.22 -6.68
CA THR A 52 -18.38 43.01 -6.30
C THR A 52 -18.11 43.67 -4.95
N LEU A 53 -17.75 42.87 -3.95
CA LEU A 53 -17.16 43.36 -2.70
C LEU A 53 -15.63 43.24 -2.83
N ASN A 54 -14.93 44.37 -2.80
CA ASN A 54 -13.46 44.40 -2.77
C ASN A 54 -13.00 44.81 -1.38
N SER A 55 -12.05 44.06 -0.82
CA SER A 55 -11.42 44.32 0.48
C SER A 55 -9.92 44.18 0.31
N ASP A 56 -9.18 45.24 0.63
CA ASP A 56 -7.71 45.30 0.57
C ASP A 56 -7.05 44.96 1.93
N GLY A 57 -7.85 44.64 2.95
CA GLY A 57 -7.40 44.22 4.27
C GLY A 57 -7.99 42.90 4.75
N THR A 58 -7.80 42.62 6.03
CA THR A 58 -8.31 41.42 6.70
C THR A 58 -9.83 41.44 6.80
N MET A 59 -10.45 40.33 6.42
CA MET A 59 -11.87 40.08 6.65
C MET A 59 -12.01 39.05 7.77
N ASP A 60 -12.41 39.50 8.95
CA ASP A 60 -12.64 38.64 10.13
C ASP A 60 -14.14 38.31 10.25
N TRP A 61 -14.45 37.01 10.35
CA TRP A 61 -15.81 36.51 10.44
C TRP A 61 -15.96 35.62 11.68
N ALA A 62 -16.84 36.03 12.59
CA ALA A 62 -17.33 35.16 13.63
C ALA A 62 -18.61 34.44 13.17
N GLY A 63 -18.59 33.11 13.14
CA GLY A 63 -19.74 32.26 12.81
C GLY A 63 -19.61 31.56 11.47
N ILE A 64 -20.75 31.29 10.83
CA ILE A 64 -20.81 30.50 9.59
C ILE A 64 -20.69 31.42 8.39
N VAL A 65 -19.68 31.17 7.56
CA VAL A 65 -19.57 31.73 6.21
C VAL A 65 -20.02 30.67 5.21
N ARG A 66 -20.99 31.01 4.35
CA ARG A 66 -21.49 30.12 3.30
C ARG A 66 -21.27 30.74 1.94
N PHE A 67 -20.40 30.14 1.15
CA PHE A 67 -20.24 30.44 -0.27
C PHE A 67 -21.24 29.60 -1.07
N ILE A 68 -21.92 30.22 -2.03
CA ILE A 68 -22.82 29.56 -2.98
C ILE A 68 -22.27 29.82 -4.37
N GLY A 69 -21.92 28.75 -5.08
CA GLY A 69 -21.17 28.82 -6.33
C GLY A 69 -19.70 28.44 -6.13
N GLU A 70 -18.84 28.89 -7.04
CA GLU A 70 -17.41 28.61 -7.00
C GLU A 70 -16.72 29.48 -5.95
N PHE A 71 -15.77 28.87 -5.22
CA PHE A 71 -14.89 29.56 -4.29
C PHE A 71 -13.44 29.38 -4.75
N PHE A 72 -12.80 30.49 -5.11
CA PHE A 72 -11.39 30.51 -5.51
C PHE A 72 -10.57 31.17 -4.40
N GLN A 73 -9.66 30.42 -3.80
CA GLN A 73 -8.68 30.92 -2.85
C GLN A 73 -7.29 30.83 -3.46
N THR A 74 -6.63 31.96 -3.58
CA THR A 74 -5.26 32.06 -4.07
C THR A 74 -4.32 32.41 -2.93
N GLY A 75 -3.17 31.76 -2.88
CA GLY A 75 -2.15 31.97 -1.83
C GLY A 75 -2.24 30.96 -0.69
N PRO A 76 -1.34 31.09 0.31
CA PRO A 76 -1.31 30.18 1.46
C PRO A 76 -2.62 30.21 2.24
N SER A 77 -3.06 29.02 2.65
CA SER A 77 -4.31 28.83 3.38
C SER A 77 -4.04 27.90 4.56
N VAL A 78 -4.53 28.27 5.75
CA VAL A 78 -4.46 27.42 6.95
C VAL A 78 -5.89 27.19 7.43
N PHE A 79 -6.26 25.93 7.54
CA PHE A 79 -7.53 25.52 8.14
C PHE A 79 -7.21 24.94 9.52
N ASP A 80 -7.40 25.75 10.56
CA ASP A 80 -7.23 25.32 11.94
C ASP A 80 -8.54 24.72 12.45
N GLY A 81 -8.71 23.42 12.24
CA GLY A 81 -9.92 22.69 12.59
C GLY A 81 -10.22 21.52 11.66
N SER A 82 -11.39 20.91 11.86
CA SER A 82 -11.87 19.83 10.99
C SER A 82 -12.25 20.37 9.61
N VAL A 83 -11.64 19.82 8.57
CA VAL A 83 -12.01 20.10 7.18
C VAL A 83 -12.73 18.88 6.62
N SER A 84 -13.94 19.09 6.09
CA SER A 84 -14.68 18.06 5.35
C SER A 84 -14.91 18.56 3.94
N ILE A 85 -14.39 17.82 2.96
CA ILE A 85 -14.61 18.08 1.54
C ILE A 85 -15.63 17.04 1.07
N THR A 86 -16.84 17.51 0.80
CA THR A 86 -17.93 16.70 0.28
C THR A 86 -18.43 17.33 -1.01
N GLY A 87 -18.68 16.51 -2.03
CA GLY A 87 -19.16 16.97 -3.33
C GLY A 87 -19.99 15.87 -3.98
N ALA A 88 -20.74 16.20 -5.04
CA ALA A 88 -21.53 15.20 -5.78
C ALA A 88 -20.66 14.03 -6.29
N ASP A 89 -19.40 14.34 -6.61
CA ASP A 89 -18.41 13.35 -7.09
C ASP A 89 -17.42 12.95 -5.97
N GLY A 90 -17.47 13.63 -4.82
CA GLY A 90 -16.65 13.32 -3.64
C GLY A 90 -15.12 13.43 -3.82
N THR A 91 -14.64 14.04 -4.89
CA THR A 91 -13.22 14.05 -5.24
C THR A 91 -12.47 15.27 -4.70
N LEU A 92 -11.30 15.06 -4.10
CA LEU A 92 -10.26 16.05 -3.91
C LEU A 92 -9.14 15.79 -4.92
N THR A 93 -8.90 16.72 -5.85
CA THR A 93 -7.78 16.65 -6.78
C THR A 93 -6.69 17.61 -6.33
N VAL A 94 -5.49 17.09 -6.04
CA VAL A 94 -4.31 17.90 -5.75
C VAL A 94 -3.26 17.65 -6.82
N THR A 95 -2.96 18.69 -7.60
CA THR A 95 -2.08 18.58 -8.78
C THR A 95 -0.61 18.87 -8.49
N ALA A 96 -0.31 19.33 -7.27
CA ALA A 96 1.03 19.65 -6.82
C ALA A 96 1.52 18.65 -5.76
N GLU A 97 2.80 18.72 -5.42
CA GLU A 97 3.37 17.96 -4.31
C GLU A 97 2.59 18.25 -3.03
N THR A 98 2.18 17.18 -2.35
CA THR A 98 1.37 17.24 -1.12
C THR A 98 2.03 16.41 -0.04
N THR A 99 2.17 17.00 1.15
CA THR A 99 2.62 16.27 2.34
C THR A 99 1.43 16.11 3.29
N LEU A 100 1.11 14.87 3.66
CA LEU A 100 0.18 14.57 4.74
C LEU A 100 1.00 14.25 6.00
N GLY A 101 0.99 15.17 6.96
CA GLY A 101 1.67 15.02 8.24
C GLY A 101 0.80 14.31 9.28
N GLY A 102 1.43 13.59 10.21
CA GLY A 102 0.74 12.89 11.29
C GLY A 102 0.06 11.59 10.86
N ALA A 103 -0.86 11.10 11.69
CA ALA A 103 -1.61 9.87 11.40
C ALA A 103 -2.60 10.13 10.26
N THR A 104 -2.44 9.38 9.17
CA THR A 104 -3.31 9.46 7.99
C THR A 104 -3.98 8.11 7.77
N GLN A 105 -5.29 8.10 7.52
CA GLN A 105 -6.06 6.89 7.22
C GLN A 105 -6.75 7.06 5.86
N ILE A 106 -6.63 6.03 5.01
CA ILE A 106 -7.40 5.89 3.77
C ILE A 106 -8.26 4.64 3.95
N THR A 107 -9.58 4.81 3.97
CA THR A 107 -10.54 3.75 4.33
C THR A 107 -11.03 2.93 3.16
N SER A 108 -10.75 3.38 1.93
CA SER A 108 -11.12 2.72 0.69
C SER A 108 -9.86 2.36 -0.09
N THR A 109 -9.79 2.72 -1.38
CA THR A 109 -8.67 2.39 -2.24
C THR A 109 -7.62 3.50 -2.26
N LEU A 110 -6.35 3.10 -2.21
CA LEU A 110 -5.21 3.93 -2.57
C LEU A 110 -4.58 3.34 -3.83
N ASP A 111 -4.58 4.09 -4.93
CA ASP A 111 -3.84 3.75 -6.15
C ASP A 111 -2.60 4.65 -6.26
N VAL A 112 -1.42 4.05 -6.40
CA VAL A 112 -0.14 4.75 -6.53
C VAL A 112 0.55 4.25 -7.79
N THR A 113 0.62 5.12 -8.80
CA THR A 113 1.19 4.79 -10.12
C THR A 113 2.70 5.00 -10.19
N ALA A 114 3.27 5.75 -9.24
CA ALA A 114 4.70 6.00 -9.11
C ALA A 114 5.37 5.03 -8.13
N GLY A 115 6.69 5.16 -7.96
CA GLY A 115 7.42 4.38 -6.96
C GLY A 115 7.06 4.77 -5.53
N THR A 116 6.77 3.77 -4.69
CA THR A 116 6.44 3.96 -3.27
C THR A 116 7.61 3.56 -2.38
N ARG A 117 7.82 4.29 -1.29
CA ARG A 117 8.74 3.90 -0.22
C ARG A 117 8.01 3.88 1.13
N LEU A 118 7.88 2.70 1.72
CA LEU A 118 7.37 2.51 3.08
C LEU A 118 8.57 2.41 4.05
N ARG A 119 8.49 3.08 5.19
CA ARG A 119 9.51 3.05 6.25
C ARG A 119 8.84 2.73 7.59
N GLY A 120 9.54 1.97 8.43
CA GLY A 120 9.01 1.51 9.71
C GLY A 120 8.28 0.17 9.60
N ALA A 121 7.61 -0.23 10.68
CA ALA A 121 6.82 -1.44 10.72
C ALA A 121 5.62 -1.31 9.75
N THR A 122 5.47 -2.27 8.84
CA THR A 122 4.40 -2.32 7.85
C THR A 122 3.70 -3.67 7.97
N THR A 123 2.37 -3.68 7.93
CA THR A 123 1.56 -4.90 7.91
C THR A 123 0.72 -4.90 6.64
N GLN A 124 0.72 -6.03 5.93
CA GLN A 124 -0.15 -6.29 4.79
C GLN A 124 -1.12 -7.40 5.22
N GLU A 125 -2.41 -7.08 5.34
CA GLU A 125 -3.41 -8.02 5.87
C GLU A 125 -4.03 -8.91 4.79
N ALA A 126 -4.01 -8.45 3.53
CA ALA A 126 -4.56 -9.15 2.38
C ALA A 126 -3.45 -9.56 1.41
N ASP A 127 -3.80 -9.88 0.17
CA ASP A 127 -2.85 -10.36 -0.84
C ASP A 127 -1.80 -9.29 -1.20
N PHE A 128 -0.55 -9.73 -1.35
CA PHE A 128 0.52 -8.96 -1.96
C PHE A 128 0.85 -9.55 -3.32
N THR A 129 0.36 -8.91 -4.38
CA THR A 129 0.61 -9.36 -5.76
C THR A 129 1.77 -8.59 -6.37
N VAL A 130 2.76 -9.32 -6.87
CA VAL A 130 3.84 -8.76 -7.68
C VAL A 130 3.61 -9.15 -9.13
N THR A 131 3.43 -8.15 -10.00
CA THR A 131 3.16 -8.37 -11.42
C THR A 131 4.42 -8.81 -12.19
N ALA A 132 4.23 -9.27 -13.42
CA ALA A 132 5.31 -9.76 -14.28
C ALA A 132 6.48 -8.76 -14.38
N GLY A 133 7.70 -9.26 -14.16
CA GLY A 133 8.93 -8.47 -14.13
C GLY A 133 9.26 -7.83 -12.77
N GLY A 134 8.29 -7.75 -11.85
CA GLY A 134 8.52 -7.34 -10.47
C GLY A 134 9.31 -8.38 -9.68
N ARG A 135 10.00 -7.93 -8.62
CA ARG A 135 10.84 -8.79 -7.76
C ARG A 135 10.64 -8.44 -6.31
N ILE A 136 10.67 -9.45 -5.44
CA ILE A 136 10.75 -9.28 -3.99
C ILE A 136 12.21 -9.49 -3.60
N ILE A 137 12.86 -8.46 -3.06
CA ILE A 137 14.22 -8.54 -2.54
C ILE A 137 14.14 -8.26 -1.04
N LEU A 138 14.43 -9.29 -0.24
CA LEU A 138 14.49 -9.18 1.20
C LEU A 138 15.95 -8.96 1.61
N THR A 139 16.28 -7.73 2.00
CA THR A 139 17.60 -7.36 2.51
C THR A 139 17.50 -7.06 4.00
N GLY A 140 18.30 -7.72 4.82
CA GLY A 140 18.31 -7.50 6.26
C GLY A 140 19.03 -8.62 6.99
N THR A 141 19.25 -8.43 8.29
CA THR A 141 19.84 -9.45 9.17
C THR A 141 18.80 -10.37 9.81
N ILE A 142 17.51 -9.99 9.74
CA ILE A 142 16.40 -10.76 10.30
C ILE A 142 15.93 -11.79 9.25
N PRO A 143 15.79 -13.07 9.60
CA PRO A 143 15.34 -14.09 8.67
C PRO A 143 13.90 -13.83 8.21
N LEU A 144 13.61 -14.25 6.97
CA LEU A 144 12.23 -14.45 6.55
C LEU A 144 11.60 -15.55 7.39
N VAL A 145 10.49 -15.25 8.07
CA VAL A 145 9.71 -16.23 8.83
C VAL A 145 8.40 -16.49 8.10
N MET A 146 8.21 -17.72 7.64
CA MET A 146 6.94 -18.20 7.11
C MET A 146 6.25 -19.06 8.17
N GLN A 147 5.13 -18.58 8.71
CA GLN A 147 4.32 -19.35 9.65
C GLN A 147 3.12 -19.93 8.91
N ASN A 148 3.00 -21.26 8.87
CA ASN A 148 1.89 -21.97 8.22
C ASN A 148 1.73 -21.67 6.71
N GLY A 149 2.81 -21.23 6.04
CA GLY A 149 2.79 -20.84 4.63
C GLY A 149 3.47 -21.86 3.72
N VAL A 150 3.05 -21.87 2.45
CA VAL A 150 3.71 -22.57 1.34
C VAL A 150 4.21 -21.51 0.37
N LEU A 151 5.45 -21.64 -0.10
CA LEU A 151 5.96 -20.88 -1.24
C LEU A 151 5.78 -21.75 -2.48
N THR A 152 4.74 -21.47 -3.26
CA THR A 152 4.47 -22.15 -4.52
C THR A 152 5.09 -21.36 -5.68
N PHE A 153 5.78 -22.06 -6.57
CA PHE A 153 6.38 -21.54 -7.79
C PHE A 153 5.45 -21.82 -8.98
N ALA A 154 5.46 -20.96 -10.00
CA ALA A 154 4.55 -21.03 -11.15
C ALA A 154 4.59 -22.38 -11.90
N SER A 155 5.71 -23.09 -11.86
CA SER A 155 5.87 -24.43 -12.47
C SER A 155 5.41 -25.59 -11.58
N GLY A 156 4.65 -25.31 -10.51
CA GLY A 156 4.13 -26.32 -9.57
C GLY A 156 5.17 -26.81 -8.55
N GLY A 157 6.31 -26.14 -8.43
CA GLY A 157 7.26 -26.38 -7.33
C GLY A 157 6.74 -25.75 -6.04
N GLU A 158 7.10 -26.30 -4.89
CA GLU A 158 6.71 -25.79 -3.57
C GLU A 158 7.85 -25.89 -2.57
N LEU A 159 7.98 -24.88 -1.71
CA LEU A 159 8.77 -24.92 -0.48
C LEU A 159 7.81 -24.73 0.71
N GLN A 160 7.75 -25.73 1.58
CA GLN A 160 6.83 -25.76 2.72
C GLN A 160 7.59 -26.03 4.01
N GLY A 161 7.36 -25.17 5.01
CA GLY A 161 7.75 -25.44 6.39
C GLY A 161 6.57 -25.99 7.20
N PHE A 162 6.82 -26.94 8.09
CA PHE A 162 5.85 -27.46 9.05
C PHE A 162 6.53 -27.71 10.40
N ALA A 163 5.75 -27.98 11.45
CA ALA A 163 6.26 -28.06 12.83
C ALA A 163 7.47 -29.00 13.02
N ALA A 164 7.52 -30.07 12.22
CA ALA A 164 8.51 -31.14 12.30
C ALA A 164 9.65 -31.01 11.27
N GLY A 165 9.61 -30.04 10.35
CA GLY A 165 10.58 -30.02 9.26
C GLY A 165 10.33 -29.09 8.07
N LEU A 166 11.07 -29.38 7.01
CA LEU A 166 11.07 -28.65 5.73
C LEU A 166 10.88 -29.63 4.57
N ARG A 167 10.10 -29.22 3.57
CA ARG A 167 9.97 -29.94 2.29
C ARG A 167 10.10 -28.99 1.11
N MET A 168 10.91 -29.39 0.14
CA MET A 168 10.96 -28.83 -1.20
C MET A 168 10.42 -29.88 -2.15
N ALA A 169 9.38 -29.57 -2.94
CA ALA A 169 8.79 -30.51 -3.88
C ALA A 169 8.60 -29.89 -5.26
N ALA A 170 8.70 -30.68 -6.30
CA ALA A 170 8.30 -30.30 -7.65
C ALA A 170 7.89 -31.56 -8.42
N ASN A 171 6.64 -31.61 -8.88
CA ASN A 171 6.08 -32.79 -9.53
C ASN A 171 6.29 -34.07 -8.68
N ASN A 172 7.00 -35.07 -9.22
CA ASN A 172 7.28 -36.34 -8.56
C ASN A 172 8.61 -36.36 -7.81
N ALA A 173 9.27 -35.20 -7.63
CA ALA A 173 10.53 -35.09 -6.90
C ALA A 173 10.34 -34.29 -5.61
N ALA A 174 11.04 -34.69 -4.56
CA ALA A 174 11.04 -33.97 -3.29
C ALA A 174 12.37 -34.10 -2.55
N VAL A 175 12.73 -33.08 -1.80
CA VAL A 175 13.76 -33.10 -0.77
C VAL A 175 13.08 -32.74 0.55
N THR A 176 13.19 -33.62 1.53
CA THR A 176 12.38 -33.55 2.75
C THR A 176 13.27 -33.81 3.96
N ALA A 177 13.24 -32.91 4.95
CA ALA A 177 13.93 -33.07 6.22
C ALA A 177 12.92 -32.95 7.36
N VAL A 178 12.59 -34.05 8.04
CA VAL A 178 11.46 -34.15 8.98
C VAL A 178 11.80 -35.11 10.11
N ASP A 179 11.62 -34.71 11.37
CA ASP A 179 11.75 -35.60 12.54
C ASP A 179 13.03 -36.48 12.54
N GLY A 180 14.16 -35.91 12.13
CA GLY A 180 15.45 -36.62 12.06
C GLY A 180 15.65 -37.52 10.82
N LEU A 181 14.69 -37.55 9.90
CA LEU A 181 14.82 -38.10 8.55
C LEU A 181 15.23 -37.00 7.58
N ALA A 182 16.28 -37.22 6.78
CA ALA A 182 16.54 -36.45 5.58
C ALA A 182 16.37 -37.36 4.35
N SER A 183 15.56 -36.97 3.38
CA SER A 183 15.30 -37.79 2.20
C SER A 183 15.27 -37.00 0.90
N MET A 184 15.63 -37.68 -0.18
CA MET A 184 15.50 -37.23 -1.55
C MET A 184 14.69 -38.26 -2.33
N GLN A 185 13.62 -37.83 -2.95
CA GLN A 185 12.73 -38.66 -3.77
C GLN A 185 12.75 -38.18 -5.21
N ALA A 186 12.77 -39.11 -6.15
CA ALA A 186 12.51 -38.89 -7.57
C ALA A 186 11.64 -40.04 -8.11
N GLY A 187 10.37 -39.76 -8.40
CA GLY A 187 9.42 -40.81 -8.79
C GLY A 187 9.19 -41.81 -7.65
N SER A 188 9.45 -43.09 -7.91
CA SER A 188 9.36 -44.18 -6.93
C SER A 188 10.65 -44.45 -6.16
N THR A 189 11.74 -43.76 -6.51
CA THR A 189 13.05 -43.97 -5.88
C THR A 189 13.25 -42.99 -4.73
N VAL A 190 13.65 -43.50 -3.57
CA VAL A 190 13.91 -42.70 -2.36
C VAL A 190 15.28 -43.03 -1.79
N LEU A 191 16.09 -41.99 -1.57
CA LEU A 191 17.26 -42.05 -0.71
C LEU A 191 16.92 -41.38 0.62
N ALA A 192 17.11 -42.08 1.73
CA ALA A 192 16.79 -41.62 3.06
C ALA A 192 18.01 -41.77 3.99
N VAL A 193 18.21 -40.79 4.87
CA VAL A 193 19.15 -40.83 5.98
C VAL A 193 18.33 -40.81 7.25
N LEU A 194 18.39 -41.89 8.01
CA LEU A 194 17.74 -42.05 9.29
C LEU A 194 18.80 -41.97 10.40
N PRO A 195 18.39 -41.79 11.68
CA PRO A 195 19.32 -41.87 12.81
C PRO A 195 20.12 -43.19 12.86
N ALA A 196 19.56 -44.27 12.31
CA ALA A 196 20.20 -45.58 12.25
C ALA A 196 21.13 -45.79 11.04
N GLY A 197 21.21 -44.83 10.10
CA GLY A 197 22.05 -44.92 8.91
C GLY A 197 21.33 -44.54 7.60
N ILE A 198 22.00 -44.79 6.48
CA ILE A 198 21.50 -44.48 5.14
C ILE A 198 20.71 -45.68 4.62
N ILE A 199 19.49 -45.44 4.15
CA ILE A 199 18.61 -46.42 3.51
C ILE A 199 18.23 -45.89 2.13
N ALA A 200 18.47 -46.67 1.08
CA ALA A 200 17.84 -46.45 -0.22
C ALA A 200 16.67 -47.42 -0.37
N THR A 201 15.47 -46.91 -0.65
CA THR A 201 14.25 -47.71 -0.83
C THR A 201 13.57 -47.35 -2.14
N GLY A 202 13.11 -48.36 -2.88
CA GLY A 202 12.57 -48.24 -4.24
C GLY A 202 13.35 -49.10 -5.22
N ASP A 203 12.88 -49.17 -6.47
CA ASP A 203 13.59 -49.76 -7.60
C ASP A 203 14.85 -48.89 -7.85
N VAL A 204 15.93 -49.14 -7.11
CA VAL A 204 17.27 -48.72 -7.48
C VAL A 204 17.55 -49.55 -8.70
N GLY A 205 17.16 -48.99 -9.87
CA GLY A 205 16.71 -49.75 -11.03
C GLY A 205 17.39 -51.10 -11.14
N THR A 206 16.59 -52.15 -11.22
CA THR A 206 16.89 -53.57 -11.53
C THR A 206 17.96 -53.88 -12.59
N THR A 207 18.70 -52.88 -13.08
CA THR A 207 19.85 -52.96 -13.99
C THR A 207 21.13 -52.28 -13.47
N GLY A 208 21.15 -51.71 -12.27
CA GLY A 208 22.33 -51.06 -11.70
C GLY A 208 22.62 -51.58 -10.29
N ASP A 209 23.62 -52.45 -10.16
CA ASP A 209 24.19 -52.82 -8.87
C ASP A 209 24.54 -51.56 -8.07
N VAL A 210 24.43 -51.62 -6.74
CA VAL A 210 25.00 -50.57 -5.88
C VAL A 210 26.52 -50.65 -6.01
N GLU A 211 27.10 -49.84 -6.90
CA GLU A 211 28.54 -49.75 -7.05
C GLU A 211 29.13 -48.96 -5.87
N VAL A 212 29.72 -49.69 -4.92
CA VAL A 212 30.53 -49.09 -3.86
C VAL A 212 31.92 -48.86 -4.44
N GLY A 213 32.28 -47.62 -4.74
CA GLY A 213 33.58 -47.22 -5.32
C GLY A 213 34.80 -47.40 -4.40
N GLY A 214 34.80 -48.41 -3.52
CA GLY A 214 35.86 -48.67 -2.56
C GLY A 214 35.62 -49.95 -1.74
N ALA A 215 36.56 -50.29 -0.86
CA ALA A 215 36.43 -51.47 -0.01
C ALA A 215 35.22 -51.33 0.92
N LEU A 216 34.28 -52.26 0.82
CA LEU A 216 33.17 -52.37 1.75
C LEU A 216 33.72 -52.80 3.12
N LYS A 217 33.69 -51.88 4.09
CA LYS A 217 34.04 -52.21 5.47
C LYS A 217 32.80 -52.76 6.16
N ASN A 218 32.77 -54.06 6.41
CA ASN A 218 31.77 -54.70 7.27
C ASN A 218 32.34 -54.81 8.69
N PRO A 219 31.95 -53.93 9.62
CA PRO A 219 32.44 -53.96 11.00
C PRO A 219 31.76 -55.06 11.85
N GLY A 220 30.68 -55.67 11.36
CA GLY A 220 29.97 -56.76 12.03
C GLY A 220 30.50 -58.13 11.63
N ILE A 221 30.13 -59.16 12.39
CA ILE A 221 30.35 -60.59 12.06
C ILE A 221 29.30 -61.12 11.07
N ASP A 222 28.34 -60.28 10.66
CA ASP A 222 27.24 -60.69 9.79
C ASP A 222 27.70 -60.87 8.34
N THR A 223 27.06 -61.81 7.63
CA THR A 223 27.37 -62.09 6.22
C THR A 223 26.74 -61.04 5.32
N VAL A 224 27.52 -60.46 4.41
CA VAL A 224 27.00 -59.61 3.34
C VAL A 224 26.37 -60.52 2.27
N THR A 225 25.07 -60.41 2.06
CA THR A 225 24.33 -61.21 1.07
C THR A 225 23.99 -60.37 -0.16
N GLY A 226 23.73 -61.02 -1.31
CA GLY A 226 23.32 -60.33 -2.54
C GLY A 226 24.44 -59.61 -3.31
N VAL A 227 25.71 -59.84 -2.96
CA VAL A 227 26.87 -59.40 -3.75
C VAL A 227 27.33 -60.53 -4.67
N THR A 228 27.61 -60.23 -5.94
CA THR A 228 28.41 -61.11 -6.80
C THR A 228 29.73 -61.40 -6.10
N SER A 229 30.23 -62.64 -6.23
CA SER A 229 31.39 -63.14 -5.48
C SER A 229 32.52 -62.13 -5.45
N ASN A 230 32.61 -61.42 -4.33
CA ASN A 230 33.56 -60.35 -4.14
C ASN A 230 34.52 -60.77 -3.04
N VAL A 231 35.77 -60.38 -3.26
CA VAL A 231 36.85 -60.61 -2.32
C VAL A 231 36.76 -59.54 -1.23
N TYR A 232 36.42 -59.93 0.00
CA TYR A 232 36.48 -59.02 1.15
C TYR A 232 37.71 -59.33 2.00
N PHE A 233 38.27 -58.29 2.62
CA PHE A 233 39.37 -58.47 3.57
C PHE A 233 38.79 -58.76 4.96
N ASP A 234 38.96 -60.00 5.43
CA ASP A 234 38.64 -60.39 6.80
C ASP A 234 39.75 -59.88 7.73
N ASN A 235 39.40 -58.88 8.53
CA ASN A 235 40.34 -58.24 9.44
C ASN A 235 40.73 -59.13 10.64
N ALA A 236 39.92 -60.13 11.00
CA ALA A 236 40.22 -61.06 12.09
C ALA A 236 41.27 -62.08 11.65
N SER A 237 41.15 -62.61 10.43
CA SER A 237 42.12 -63.55 9.86
C SER A 237 43.22 -62.87 9.03
N LYS A 238 43.18 -61.55 8.85
CA LYS A 238 44.08 -60.78 7.98
C LYS A 238 44.17 -61.38 6.57
N SER A 239 43.07 -61.92 6.06
CA SER A 239 43.04 -62.66 4.79
C SER A 239 41.94 -62.15 3.87
N PHE A 240 42.16 -62.29 2.56
CA PHE A 240 41.13 -62.06 1.56
C PHE A 240 40.24 -63.29 1.46
N LYS A 241 38.94 -63.14 1.70
CA LYS A 241 37.95 -64.21 1.60
C LYS A 241 37.04 -63.97 0.42
N LEU A 242 36.85 -65.02 -0.38
CA LEU A 242 35.86 -65.06 -1.44
C LEU A 242 34.53 -65.49 -0.85
N ILE A 243 33.50 -64.67 -1.02
CA ILE A 243 32.12 -65.11 -0.77
C ILE A 243 31.69 -65.84 -2.04
N ILE A 244 31.46 -67.16 -1.94
CA ILE A 244 30.85 -67.97 -3.00
C ILE A 244 29.35 -68.03 -2.73
#